data_AF-A0A940V5M7-F1
#
_entry.id   AF-A0A940V5M7-F1
#
_cell.length_a   1.000
_cell.length_b   1.000
_cell.length_c   1.000
_cell.angle_alpha   90.00
_cell.angle_beta   90.00
_cell.angle_gamma   90.00
#
_symmetry.space_group_name_H-M   'P 1'
#
loop_
_entity.id
_entity.type
_entity.pdbx_description
1 polymer ?
#
loop_
_entity_poly.entity_id
_entity_poly.type
_entity_poly.pdbx_seq_one_letter_code
_entity_poly.pdbx_strand_id
1 'polypeptide(L)'
;IVGTGMLFVPWIVGLFIMGSFGEGLKLLLMWIVTVTVRQFLEPKILSKGIGIHPLPTLISMYVGLQLIGGFGLIVGPAFVISYEAIRRVDVFGPPKA
;
A
#
# COMPACT_ATOMS: atom_id res chain seq x y z
N ILE A 1 -2.89 4.47 -13.28
CA ILE A 1 -2.78 3.12 -13.88
C ILE A 1 -4.18 2.57 -13.96
N VAL A 2 -4.80 2.56 -15.13
CA VAL A 2 -6.07 1.84 -15.34
C VAL A 2 -5.74 0.36 -15.14
N GLY A 3 -6.21 -0.21 -14.04
CA GLY A 3 -5.86 -1.58 -13.67
C GLY A 3 -6.38 -2.56 -14.71
N THR A 4 -5.67 -3.67 -14.91
CA THR A 4 -6.11 -4.79 -15.76
C THR A 4 -7.54 -5.25 -15.41
N GLY A 5 -7.95 -5.11 -14.13
CA GLY A 5 -9.32 -5.36 -13.69
C GLY A 5 -10.40 -4.59 -14.42
N MET A 6 -10.11 -3.42 -15.00
CA MET A 6 -11.11 -2.66 -15.76
C MET A 6 -11.50 -3.36 -17.07
N LEU A 7 -10.62 -4.21 -17.63
CA LEU A 7 -10.92 -5.06 -18.79
C LEU A 7 -11.48 -6.42 -18.36
N PHE A 8 -10.90 -7.04 -17.33
CA PHE A 8 -11.31 -8.38 -16.89
C PHE A 8 -12.71 -8.39 -16.26
N VAL A 9 -13.08 -7.36 -15.49
CA VAL A 9 -14.37 -7.34 -14.78
C VAL A 9 -15.57 -7.30 -15.74
N PRO A 10 -15.64 -6.40 -16.74
CA PRO A 10 -16.73 -6.43 -17.73
C PRO A 10 -16.77 -7.73 -18.53
N TRP A 11 -15.62 -8.32 -18.84
CA TRP A 11 -15.53 -9.56 -19.61
C TRP A 11 -16.04 -10.78 -18.82
N ILE A 12 -15.68 -10.88 -17.54
CA ILE A 12 -16.19 -11.93 -16.63
C ILE A 12 -17.71 -11.81 -16.50
N VAL A 13 -18.21 -10.58 -16.31
CA VAL A 13 -19.65 -10.32 -16.22
C VAL A 13 -20.35 -10.68 -17.53
N GLY A 14 -19.76 -10.32 -18.69
CA GLY A 14 -20.27 -10.70 -20.00
C GLY A 14 -20.38 -12.21 -20.20
N LEU A 15 -19.37 -12.98 -19.79
CA LEU A 15 -19.37 -14.45 -19.88
C LEU A 15 -20.46 -15.08 -19.00
N PHE A 16 -20.69 -14.53 -17.80
CA PHE A 16 -21.79 -15.01 -16.95
C PHE A 16 -23.17 -14.68 -17.53
N ILE A 17 -23.34 -13.52 -18.14
CA ILE A 17 -24.60 -13.15 -18.81
C ILE A 17 -24.86 -14.04 -20.04
N MET A 18 -23.81 -14.40 -20.79
CA MET A 18 -23.91 -15.30 -21.95
C MET A 18 -24.13 -16.78 -21.57
N GLY A 19 -24.17 -17.11 -20.28
CA GLY A 19 -24.37 -18.48 -19.79
C GLY A 19 -23.12 -19.36 -19.84
N SER A 20 -21.96 -18.83 -20.22
CA SER A 20 -20.68 -19.56 -20.25
C SER A 20 -19.98 -19.54 -18.89
N PHE A 21 -20.67 -20.08 -17.87
CA PHE A 21 -20.19 -20.11 -16.48
C PHE A 21 -18.79 -20.73 -16.31
N GLY A 22 -18.48 -21.78 -17.07
CA GLY A 22 -17.19 -22.46 -17.01
C GLY A 22 -16.01 -21.57 -17.45
N GLU A 23 -16.20 -20.73 -18.47
CA GLU A 23 -15.17 -19.79 -18.93
C GLU A 23 -15.06 -18.59 -18.00
N GLY A 24 -16.21 -18.04 -17.56
CA GLY A 24 -16.24 -16.94 -16.60
C GLY A 24 -15.52 -17.27 -15.29
N LEU A 25 -15.71 -18.49 -14.77
CA LEU A 25 -15.08 -18.94 -13.52
C LEU A 25 -13.55 -19.10 -13.67
N LYS A 26 -13.09 -19.68 -14.78
CA LYS A 26 -11.65 -19.80 -15.09
C LYS A 26 -10.99 -18.43 -15.17
N LEU A 27 -11.63 -17.49 -15.87
CA LEU A 27 -11.11 -16.13 -16.04
C LEU A 27 -11.08 -15.36 -14.71
N LEU A 28 -12.12 -15.52 -13.88
CA LEU A 28 -12.21 -14.93 -12.54
C LEU A 28 -11.10 -15.44 -11.62
N LEU A 29 -10.85 -16.76 -11.60
CA LEU A 29 -9.76 -17.34 -10.81
C LEU A 29 -8.40 -16.80 -11.24
N MET A 30 -8.10 -16.76 -12.54
CA MET A 30 -6.85 -16.19 -13.05
C MET A 30 -6.69 -14.71 -12.69
N TRP A 31 -7.78 -13.94 -12.79
CA TRP A 31 -7.77 -12.54 -12.45
C TRP A 31 -7.46 -12.31 -10.96
N ILE A 32 -8.08 -13.09 -10.06
CA ILE A 32 -7.81 -13.03 -8.60
C ILE A 32 -6.34 -13.33 -8.29
N VAL A 33 -5.77 -14.39 -8.88
CA VAL A 33 -4.37 -14.76 -8.67
C VAL A 33 -3.45 -13.62 -9.11
N THR A 34 -3.72 -13.04 -10.28
CA THR A 34 -2.92 -11.94 -10.83
C THR A 34 -2.97 -10.69 -9.95
N VAL A 35 -4.17 -10.31 -9.48
CA VAL A 35 -4.34 -9.17 -8.56
C VAL A 35 -3.64 -9.43 -7.25
N THR A 36 -3.79 -10.62 -6.67
CA THR A 36 -3.15 -11.02 -5.41
C THR A 36 -1.63 -10.89 -5.51
N VAL A 37 -1.03 -11.47 -6.56
CA VAL A 37 0.42 -11.39 -6.79
C VAL A 37 0.88 -9.93 -6.92
N ARG A 38 0.13 -9.08 -7.64
CA ARG A 38 0.43 -7.63 -7.71
C ARG A 38 0.34 -6.95 -6.35
N GLN A 39 -0.71 -7.23 -5.58
CA GLN A 39 -0.90 -6.64 -4.25
C GLN A 39 0.20 -7.05 -3.26
N PHE A 40 0.91 -8.16 -3.46
CA PHE A 40 2.10 -8.49 -2.68
C PHE A 40 3.38 -7.85 -3.23
N LEU A 41 3.50 -7.73 -4.55
CA LEU A 41 4.67 -7.14 -5.20
C LEU A 41 4.74 -5.63 -4.99
N GLU A 42 3.62 -4.91 -5.15
CA GLU A 42 3.55 -3.45 -4.98
C GLU A 42 4.08 -3.00 -3.59
N PRO A 43 3.60 -3.50 -2.44
CA PRO A 43 4.13 -3.12 -1.13
C PRO A 43 5.56 -3.59 -0.90
N LYS A 44 6.00 -4.72 -1.46
CA LYS A 44 7.39 -5.19 -1.34
C LYS A 44 8.36 -4.31 -2.11
N ILE A 45 7.93 -3.79 -3.26
CA ILE A 45 8.70 -2.83 -4.07
C ILE A 45 8.72 -1.47 -3.37
N LEU A 46 7.57 -1.03 -2.84
CA LEU A 46 7.45 0.24 -2.10
C LEU A 46 8.20 0.21 -0.74
N SER A 47 8.25 -0.93 -0.05
CA SER A 47 8.93 -1.06 1.25
C SER A 47 10.45 -0.92 1.14
N LYS A 48 11.03 -1.28 -0.03
CA LYS A 48 12.46 -1.05 -0.29
C LYS A 48 12.81 0.43 -0.41
N GLY A 49 11.85 1.28 -0.79
CA GLY A 49 12.08 2.71 -1.03
C GLY A 49 11.82 3.61 0.17
N ILE A 50 10.90 3.24 1.07
CA ILE A 50 10.45 4.17 2.12
C ILE A 50 11.53 4.41 3.18
N GLY A 51 12.35 3.41 3.52
CA GLY A 51 13.48 3.56 4.46
C GLY A 51 13.10 3.98 5.89
N ILE A 52 11.87 4.43 6.13
CA ILE A 52 11.29 4.70 7.43
C ILE A 52 10.78 3.38 8.00
N HIS A 53 11.25 3.01 9.19
CA HIS A 53 10.78 1.82 9.87
C HIS A 53 9.26 1.92 10.13
N PRO A 54 8.45 0.94 9.71
CA PRO A 54 6.99 0.97 9.90
C PRO A 54 6.56 1.01 11.37
N LEU A 55 7.38 0.44 12.26
CA LEU A 55 7.13 0.38 13.70
C LEU A 55 6.92 1.78 14.33
N PRO A 56 7.86 2.75 14.19
CA PRO A 56 7.65 4.10 14.68
C PRO A 56 6.36 4.75 14.18
N THR A 57 6.03 4.56 12.90
CA THR A 57 4.80 5.09 12.31
C THR A 57 3.57 4.48 12.99
N LEU A 58 3.52 3.15 13.15
CA LEU A 58 2.41 2.46 13.83
C LEU A 58 2.27 2.90 15.29
N ILE A 59 3.38 3.02 16.02
CA ILE A 59 3.38 3.48 17.41
C ILE A 59 2.81 4.91 17.50
N SER A 60 3.22 5.80 16.60
CA SER A 60 2.71 7.18 16.60
C SER A 60 1.23 7.30 16.24
N MET A 61 0.71 6.42 15.37
CA MET A 61 -0.72 6.35 15.09
C MET A 61 -1.50 5.95 16.33
N TYR A 62 -0.99 4.95 17.07
CA TYR A 62 -1.64 4.49 18.29
C TYR A 62 -1.62 5.57 19.39
N VAL A 63 -0.46 6.17 19.64
CA VAL A 63 -0.31 7.24 20.63
C VAL A 63 -1.13 8.47 20.22
N GLY A 64 -1.09 8.87 18.95
CA GLY A 64 -1.90 9.97 18.43
C GLY A 64 -3.40 9.70 18.59
N LEU A 65 -3.85 8.48 18.26
CA LEU A 65 -5.24 8.06 18.42
C LEU A 65 -5.70 8.15 19.88
N GLN A 66 -4.85 7.73 20.83
CA GLN A 66 -5.16 7.81 22.26
C GLN A 66 -5.22 9.26 22.78
N LEU A 67 -4.37 10.15 22.27
CA LEU A 67 -4.29 11.54 22.75
C LEU A 67 -5.36 12.47 22.16
N ILE A 68 -5.66 12.33 20.87
CA ILE A 68 -6.44 13.32 20.12
C ILE A 68 -7.56 12.68 19.27
N GLY A 69 -7.82 11.38 19.44
CA GLY A 69 -8.82 10.65 18.68
C GLY A 69 -8.47 10.54 17.20
N GLY A 70 -9.49 10.57 16.32
CA GLY A 70 -9.32 10.36 14.87
C GLY A 70 -8.31 11.30 14.20
N PHE A 71 -8.15 12.54 14.69
CA PHE A 71 -7.13 13.47 14.18
C PHE A 71 -5.70 12.99 14.43
N GLY A 72 -5.48 12.23 15.51
CA GLY A 72 -4.19 11.67 15.85
C GLY A 72 -3.66 10.60 14.89
N LEU A 73 -4.55 9.96 14.11
CA LEU A 73 -4.15 9.02 13.05
C LEU A 73 -3.39 9.69 11.91
N ILE A 74 -3.63 10.99 11.67
CA ILE A 74 -2.92 11.78 10.65
C ILE A 74 -1.72 12.48 11.27
N VAL A 75 -1.91 13.11 12.44
CA VAL A 75 -0.87 13.93 13.09
C VAL A 75 0.29 13.08 13.62
N GLY A 76 0.01 11.88 14.16
CA GLY A 76 1.04 10.98 14.69
C GLY A 76 2.11 10.59 13.66
N PRO A 77 1.72 9.97 12.52
CA PRO A 77 2.63 9.67 11.42
C PRO A 77 3.35 10.89 10.88
N ALA A 78 2.63 12.01 10.72
CA ALA A 78 3.21 13.24 10.19
C ALA A 78 4.38 13.74 11.06
N PHE A 79 4.23 13.66 12.38
CA PHE A 79 5.29 14.04 13.33
C PHE A 79 6.50 13.10 13.24
N VAL A 80 6.27 11.78 13.20
CA VAL A 80 7.35 10.79 13.08
C VAL A 80 8.08 10.90 11.75
N ILE A 81 7.36 11.08 10.64
CA ILE A 81 7.95 11.27 9.32
C ILE A 81 8.79 12.54 9.30
N SER A 82 8.31 13.63 9.91
CA SER A 82 9.07 14.88 10.02
C SER A 82 10.34 14.72 10.84
N TYR A 83 10.26 14.03 11.99
CA TYR A 83 11.41 13.73 12.84
C TYR A 83 12.44 12.84 12.12
N GLU A 84 11.97 11.79 11.44
CA GLU A 84 12.83 10.88 10.68
C GLU A 84 13.47 11.58 9.47
N ALA A 85 12.74 12.49 8.82
CA ALA A 85 13.28 13.32 7.75
C ALA A 85 14.42 14.21 8.25
N ILE A 86 14.28 14.85 9.42
CA ILE A 86 15.34 15.65 10.04
C ILE A 86 16.53 14.78 10.46
N ARG A 87 16.29 13.56 10.95
CA ARG A 87 17.37 12.62 11.32
C ARG A 87 18.13 12.07 10.11
N ARG A 88 17.44 11.90 8.97
CA ARG A 88 18.02 11.47 7.69
C ARG A 88 18.76 12.58 6.97
N VAL A 89 18.28 13.81 7.08
CA VAL A 89 18.98 15.01 6.61
C VAL A 89 20.04 15.30 7.67
N ASP A 90 21.17 14.62 7.53
CA ASP A 90 22.34 14.70 8.37
C ASP A 90 22.95 16.11 8.37
N VAL A 91 22.34 17.03 9.13
CA VAL A 91 22.88 18.37 9.43
C VAL A 91 24.16 18.25 10.30
N PHE A 92 24.49 17.04 10.80
CA PHE A 92 25.72 16.74 11.54
C PHE A 92 26.44 15.48 11.01
N GLY A 93 26.55 15.34 9.69
CA GLY A 93 27.46 14.36 9.12
C GLY A 93 28.89 14.80 9.33
N PRO A 94 29.78 13.97 9.92
CA PRO A 94 31.19 14.31 9.91
C PRO A 94 31.63 14.50 8.45
N PRO A 95 32.48 15.50 8.16
CA PRO A 95 32.94 15.77 6.81
C PRO A 95 33.55 14.49 6.24
N LYS A 96 33.03 14.04 5.10
CA LYS A 96 33.61 12.94 4.34
C LYS A 96 35.00 13.39 3.87
N ALA A 97 36.03 12.92 4.59
CA ALA A 97 37.42 12.93 4.14
C ALA A 97 37.66 11.76 3.19
#